data_AF-A0A1F5TPC7-F1
#
_entry.id   AF-A0A1F5TPC7-F1
#
_cell.length_a   1.000
_cell.length_b   1.000
_cell.length_c   1.000
_cell.angle_alpha   90.00
_cell.angle_beta   90.00
_cell.angle_gamma   90.00
#
_symmetry.space_group_name_H-M   'P 1'
#
loop_
_entity.id
_entity.type
_entity.pdbx_description
1 polymer ?
#
loop_
_entity_poly.entity_id
_entity_poly.type
_entity_poly.pdbx_seq_one_letter_code
_entity_poly.pdbx_strand_id
1 'polypeptide(L)'
;MINLSKINKLILFCLFLLFLTGCEAKETLKNVNEKLGEFFKESQEKNQEGLINIFDKKEIEKEGIDAKDLTDEQKEKIDVWLEKNGYNRYGDPGGIIYTGGTPLFNEATGESMDRLEYILKNHPQILDVIK
;
A
#
# COMPACT_ATOMS: atom_id res chain seq x y z
N MET A 1 -14.28 34.33 -4.95
CA MET A 1 -13.45 34.95 -3.89
C MET A 1 -14.34 35.78 -2.99
N ILE A 2 -14.55 35.37 -1.74
CA ILE A 2 -15.34 36.14 -0.77
C ILE A 2 -14.47 37.30 -0.27
N ASN A 3 -14.96 38.54 -0.40
CA ASN A 3 -14.23 39.74 0.00
C ASN A 3 -14.26 39.91 1.53
N LEU A 4 -13.15 39.55 2.18
CA LEU A 4 -12.99 39.48 3.63
C LEU A 4 -13.17 40.85 4.34
N SER A 5 -12.98 41.97 3.63
CA SER A 5 -13.02 43.33 4.21
C SER A 5 -14.43 43.90 4.44
N LYS A 6 -15.47 43.24 3.90
CA LYS A 6 -16.88 43.66 4.06
C LYS A 6 -17.64 42.83 5.09
N ILE A 7 -16.97 41.87 5.73
CA ILE A 7 -17.60 41.00 6.72
C ILE A 7 -17.84 41.81 7.99
N ASN A 8 -19.12 41.87 8.40
CA ASN A 8 -19.57 42.66 9.53
C ASN A 8 -18.85 42.18 10.81
N LYS A 9 -18.32 43.09 11.63
CA LYS A 9 -17.51 42.72 12.81
C LYS A 9 -18.27 41.81 13.79
N LEU A 10 -19.61 41.91 13.78
CA LEU A 10 -20.51 41.02 14.53
C LEU A 10 -20.43 39.56 14.03
N ILE A 11 -20.34 39.34 12.72
CA ILE A 11 -20.20 38.01 12.12
C ILE A 11 -18.84 37.40 12.46
N LEU A 12 -17.78 38.21 12.44
CA LEU A 12 -16.44 37.76 12.81
C LEU A 12 -16.35 37.42 14.31
N PHE A 13 -17.05 38.16 15.17
CA PHE A 13 -17.16 37.87 16.59
C PHE A 13 -17.96 36.59 16.86
N CYS A 14 -19.06 36.35 16.14
CA CYS A 14 -19.81 35.09 16.22
C CYS A 14 -19.01 33.86 15.76
N LEU A 15 -18.20 34.00 14.72
CA LEU A 15 -17.26 32.95 14.27
C LEU A 15 -16.16 32.67 15.31
N PHE A 16 -15.69 33.69 16.02
CA PHE A 16 -14.72 33.54 17.10
C PHE A 16 -15.31 32.84 18.34
N LEU A 17 -16.59 33.09 18.66
CA LEU A 17 -17.30 32.43 19.75
C LEU A 17 -17.56 30.94 19.48
N LEU A 18 -17.68 30.53 18.21
CA LEU A 18 -17.80 29.12 17.81
C LEU A 18 -16.52 28.30 18.08
N PHE A 19 -15.36 28.93 18.21
CA PHE A 19 -14.10 28.25 18.56
C PHE A 19 -13.88 28.11 20.08
N LEU A 20 -14.63 28.82 20.93
CA LEU A 20 -14.44 28.81 22.38
C LEU A 20 -15.30 27.76 23.11
N THR A 21 -16.22 27.10 22.43
CA THR A 21 -16.92 25.91 22.92
C THR A 21 -16.22 24.65 22.40
N GLY A 22 -14.96 24.46 22.80
CA GLY A 22 -14.32 23.15 22.71
C GLY A 22 -14.97 22.22 23.72
N CYS A 23 -15.98 21.46 23.28
CA CYS A 23 -16.59 20.41 24.08
C CYS A 23 -15.59 19.26 24.23
N GLU A 24 -15.38 18.79 25.46
CA GLU A 24 -14.39 17.79 25.84
C GLU A 24 -14.70 16.42 25.22
N ALA A 25 -14.22 16.16 24.01
CA ALA A 25 -14.40 14.90 23.28
C ALA A 25 -13.40 13.81 23.70
N LYS A 26 -13.12 13.67 24.99
CA LYS A 26 -12.15 12.68 25.50
C LYS A 26 -12.81 11.36 25.92
N GLU A 27 -14.09 11.38 26.24
CA GLU A 27 -14.79 10.20 26.79
C GLU A 27 -15.42 9.32 25.71
N THR A 28 -15.83 9.89 24.58
CA THR A 28 -16.44 9.16 23.45
C THR A 28 -15.43 8.34 22.64
N LEU A 29 -14.13 8.69 22.65
CA LEU A 29 -13.09 7.93 21.94
C LEU A 29 -12.68 6.64 22.66
N LYS A 30 -12.87 6.55 23.99
CA LYS A 30 -12.51 5.37 24.77
C LYS A 30 -13.48 4.20 24.50
N ASN A 31 -14.77 4.49 24.42
CA ASN A 31 -15.81 3.49 24.15
C ASN A 31 -15.82 3.02 22.68
N VAL A 32 -15.34 3.85 21.74
CA VAL A 32 -15.22 3.45 20.33
C VAL A 32 -14.13 2.38 20.18
N ASN A 33 -13.01 2.49 20.90
CA ASN A 33 -11.93 1.50 20.83
C ASN A 33 -12.36 0.11 21.34
N GLU A 34 -13.13 0.05 22.42
CA GLU A 34 -13.64 -1.21 22.98
C GLU A 34 -14.69 -1.85 22.05
N LYS A 35 -15.60 -1.04 21.50
CA LYS A 35 -16.65 -1.52 20.59
C LYS A 35 -16.11 -1.94 19.22
N LEU A 36 -15.02 -1.32 18.76
CA LEU A 36 -14.29 -1.76 17.57
C LEU A 36 -13.57 -3.09 17.82
N GLY A 37 -12.98 -3.27 19.02
CA GLY A 37 -12.35 -4.53 19.41
C GLY A 37 -13.31 -5.71 19.43
N GLU A 38 -14.56 -5.51 19.85
CA GLU A 38 -15.61 -6.54 19.77
C GLU A 38 -16.08 -6.80 18.34
N PHE A 39 -16.22 -5.76 17.51
CA PHE A 39 -16.55 -5.89 16.08
C PHE A 39 -15.48 -6.65 15.28
N PHE A 40 -14.19 -6.44 15.62
CA PHE A 40 -13.09 -7.19 15.03
C PHE A 40 -12.96 -8.62 15.59
N LYS A 41 -13.34 -8.87 16.85
CA LYS A 41 -13.39 -10.24 17.41
C LYS A 41 -14.49 -11.09 16.76
N GLU A 42 -15.67 -10.52 16.51
CA GLU A 42 -16.76 -11.25 15.84
C GLU A 42 -16.46 -11.54 14.36
N SER A 43 -15.60 -10.75 13.72
CA SER A 43 -15.14 -10.93 12.33
C SER A 43 -14.00 -11.96 12.19
N GLN A 44 -13.26 -12.27 13.27
CA GLN A 44 -12.08 -13.14 13.22
C GLN A 44 -12.33 -14.59 13.68
N GLU A 45 -13.47 -14.91 14.30
CA GLU A 45 -13.77 -16.28 14.78
C GLU A 45 -14.68 -17.12 13.86
N LYS A 46 -15.12 -16.59 12.70
CA LYS A 46 -15.96 -17.33 11.72
C LYS A 46 -15.30 -17.62 10.36
N ASN A 47 -13.96 -17.66 10.29
CA ASN A 47 -13.31 -18.12 9.06
C ASN A 47 -11.98 -18.85 9.29
N GLN A 48 -11.96 -19.79 10.23
CA GLN A 48 -10.89 -20.79 10.34
C GLN A 48 -11.38 -22.25 10.26
N GLU A 49 -12.68 -22.49 10.02
CA GLU A 49 -13.19 -23.83 9.70
C GLU A 49 -14.16 -23.72 8.51
N GLY A 50 -13.61 -23.61 7.29
CA GLY A 50 -14.47 -23.47 6.11
C GLY A 50 -13.83 -23.24 4.73
N LEU A 51 -12.50 -23.34 4.56
CA LEU A 51 -11.85 -23.17 3.24
C LEU A 51 -11.04 -24.38 2.78
N ILE A 52 -11.46 -25.61 3.13
CA ILE A 52 -10.79 -26.84 2.68
C ILE A 52 -11.43 -27.46 1.42
N ASN A 53 -12.59 -27.00 0.93
CA ASN A 53 -13.19 -27.54 -0.30
C ASN A 53 -13.44 -26.47 -1.38
N ILE A 54 -12.39 -25.78 -1.78
CA ILE A 54 -12.28 -25.13 -3.12
C ILE A 54 -11.22 -25.87 -3.96
N PHE A 55 -10.91 -27.10 -3.58
CA PHE A 55 -10.28 -28.08 -4.48
C PHE A 55 -11.39 -28.80 -5.24
N ASP A 56 -11.93 -28.17 -6.28
CA ASP A 56 -11.99 -28.81 -7.57
C ASP A 56 -12.64 -27.90 -8.61
N LYS A 57 -11.84 -27.59 -9.63
CA LYS A 57 -12.27 -27.29 -11.00
C LYS A 57 -12.87 -25.88 -11.16
N LYS A 58 -12.18 -24.94 -11.80
CA LYS A 58 -11.50 -25.08 -13.09
C LYS A 58 -10.80 -23.75 -13.41
N GLU A 59 -9.62 -23.86 -14.00
CA GLU A 59 -8.75 -22.78 -14.52
C GLU A 59 -7.72 -22.20 -13.54
N ILE A 60 -6.53 -22.79 -13.67
CA ILE A 60 -5.25 -22.35 -13.14
C ILE A 60 -4.89 -21.06 -13.87
N GLU A 61 -5.19 -19.91 -13.27
CA GLU A 61 -4.53 -18.64 -13.59
C GLU A 61 -3.46 -18.41 -12.52
N LYS A 62 -2.22 -18.73 -12.91
CA LYS A 62 -0.93 -18.65 -12.20
C LYS A 62 -0.97 -17.97 -10.83
N GLU A 63 -0.66 -18.74 -9.78
CA GLU A 63 -0.36 -18.25 -8.43
C GLU A 63 0.60 -17.05 -8.49
N GLY A 64 0.03 -15.84 -8.40
CA GLY A 64 0.77 -14.60 -8.32
C GLY A 64 1.29 -14.46 -6.90
N ILE A 65 2.58 -14.66 -6.71
CA ILE A 65 3.26 -14.18 -5.51
C ILE A 65 3.19 -12.65 -5.59
N ASP A 66 2.43 -12.02 -4.68
CA ASP A 66 2.48 -10.56 -4.54
C ASP A 66 3.88 -10.19 -4.04
N ALA A 67 4.51 -9.20 -4.68
CA ALA A 67 5.82 -8.69 -4.31
C ALA A 67 5.91 -8.29 -2.83
N LYS A 68 4.78 -7.92 -2.21
CA LYS A 68 4.67 -7.55 -0.80
C LYS A 68 4.81 -8.73 0.16
N ASP A 69 4.47 -9.93 -0.29
CA ASP A 69 4.48 -11.14 0.54
C ASP A 69 5.85 -11.84 0.56
N LEU A 70 6.83 -11.32 -0.19
CA LEU A 70 8.18 -11.85 -0.22
C LEU A 70 8.87 -11.68 1.14
N THR A 71 9.45 -12.79 1.63
CA THR A 71 10.32 -12.77 2.80
C THR A 71 11.63 -12.04 2.49
N ASP A 72 12.33 -11.59 3.52
CA ASP A 72 13.62 -10.90 3.33
C ASP A 72 14.68 -11.81 2.70
N GLU A 73 14.66 -13.11 3.02
CA GLU A 73 15.51 -14.11 2.37
C GLU A 73 15.23 -14.23 0.87
N GLN A 74 13.94 -14.18 0.47
CA GLN A 74 13.57 -14.22 -0.95
C GLN A 74 14.03 -12.96 -1.68
N LYS A 75 13.90 -11.79 -1.05
CA LYS A 75 14.39 -10.52 -1.61
C LYS A 75 15.89 -10.54 -1.83
N GLU A 76 16.65 -11.10 -0.88
CA GLU A 76 18.09 -11.27 -1.01
C GLU A 76 18.45 -12.22 -2.16
N LYS A 77 17.73 -13.35 -2.31
CA LYS A 77 17.90 -14.26 -3.45
C LYS A 77 17.67 -13.58 -4.79
N ILE A 78 16.69 -12.67 -4.88
CA ILE A 78 16.44 -11.85 -6.07
C ILE A 78 17.68 -10.99 -6.37
N ASP A 79 18.20 -10.27 -5.38
CA ASP A 79 19.33 -9.37 -5.57
C ASP A 79 20.59 -10.11 -6.01
N VAL A 80 20.88 -11.28 -5.41
CA VAL A 80 21.99 -12.16 -5.83
C VAL A 80 21.78 -12.67 -7.25
N TRP A 81 20.55 -13.04 -7.62
CA TRP A 81 20.27 -13.49 -8.98
C TRP A 81 20.46 -12.36 -10.00
N LEU A 82 20.03 -11.14 -9.68
CA LEU A 82 20.24 -9.98 -10.56
C LEU A 82 21.73 -9.74 -10.82
N GLU A 83 22.53 -9.70 -9.76
CA GLU A 83 23.98 -9.47 -9.86
C GLU A 83 24.67 -10.55 -10.67
N LYS A 84 24.36 -11.83 -10.39
CA LYS A 84 24.95 -12.98 -11.09
C LYS A 84 24.68 -12.96 -12.60
N ASN A 85 23.57 -12.38 -13.03
CA ASN A 85 23.17 -12.29 -14.43
C ASN A 85 23.57 -10.96 -15.09
N GLY A 86 24.27 -10.06 -14.38
CA GLY A 86 24.73 -8.78 -14.94
C GLY A 86 23.61 -7.74 -15.11
N TYR A 87 22.51 -7.89 -14.37
CA TYR A 87 21.44 -6.90 -14.31
C TYR A 87 21.75 -5.81 -13.29
N ASN A 88 21.15 -4.64 -13.48
CA ASN A 88 21.15 -3.57 -12.51
C ASN A 88 20.12 -3.83 -11.40
N ARG A 89 20.04 -2.90 -10.44
CA ARG A 89 19.14 -3.03 -9.28
C ARG A 89 17.65 -3.12 -9.64
N TYR A 90 17.21 -2.76 -10.84
CA TYR A 90 15.82 -2.85 -11.28
C TYR A 90 15.54 -4.09 -12.14
N GLY A 91 16.56 -4.91 -12.41
CA GLY A 91 16.45 -6.04 -13.33
C GLY A 91 16.66 -5.70 -14.80
N ASP A 92 16.98 -4.45 -15.14
CA ASP A 92 17.36 -4.12 -16.52
C ASP A 92 18.85 -4.46 -16.75
N PRO A 93 19.31 -4.62 -18.01
CA PRO A 93 20.73 -4.80 -18.29
C PRO A 93 21.61 -3.73 -17.63
N GLY A 94 22.82 -4.12 -17.22
CA GLY A 94 23.83 -3.17 -16.73
C GLY A 94 24.12 -2.05 -17.73
N GLY A 95 24.40 -0.85 -17.23
CA GLY A 95 24.77 0.33 -18.05
C GLY A 95 23.60 1.13 -18.63
N ILE A 96 22.36 0.76 -18.33
CA ILE A 96 21.17 1.55 -18.72
C ILE A 96 21.13 2.87 -17.93
N ILE A 97 20.83 3.97 -18.64
CA ILE A 97 20.63 5.31 -18.09
C ILE A 97 19.15 5.67 -18.25
N TYR A 98 18.53 6.13 -17.16
CA TYR A 98 17.13 6.56 -17.16
C TYR A 98 17.05 8.08 -17.25
N THR A 99 16.42 8.59 -18.31
CA THR A 99 16.28 10.04 -18.55
C THR A 99 15.41 10.75 -17.50
N GLY A 100 14.55 10.02 -16.79
CA GLY A 100 13.69 10.49 -15.69
C GLY A 100 14.08 9.95 -14.30
N GLY A 101 15.32 9.50 -14.11
CA GLY A 101 15.84 9.03 -12.82
C GLY A 101 15.71 7.52 -12.60
N THR A 102 14.50 6.97 -12.49
CA THR A 102 14.29 5.51 -12.28
C THR A 102 13.19 4.96 -13.19
N PRO A 103 13.20 3.66 -13.51
CA PRO A 103 12.13 3.05 -14.31
C PRO A 103 10.82 2.85 -13.51
N LEU A 104 10.86 3.14 -12.19
CA LEU A 104 9.75 2.89 -11.27
C LEU A 104 8.70 4.01 -11.27
N PHE A 105 8.92 5.09 -12.01
CA PHE A 105 8.00 6.21 -12.11
C PHE A 105 7.66 6.51 -13.56
N ASN A 106 6.37 6.53 -13.87
CA ASN A 106 5.87 6.93 -15.17
C ASN A 106 5.46 8.41 -15.13
N GLU A 107 6.30 9.29 -15.69
CA GLU A 107 6.04 10.73 -15.70
C GLU A 107 4.79 11.13 -16.51
N ALA A 108 4.38 10.31 -17.49
CA ALA A 108 3.21 10.61 -18.31
C ALA A 108 1.90 10.34 -17.55
N THR A 109 1.86 9.34 -16.68
CA THR A 109 0.67 8.99 -15.89
C THR A 109 0.73 9.47 -14.44
N GLY A 110 1.93 9.77 -13.93
CA GLY A 110 2.17 10.08 -12.52
C GLY A 110 2.16 8.85 -11.61
N GLU A 111 2.16 7.65 -12.16
CA GLU A 111 2.10 6.40 -11.40
C GLU A 111 3.48 5.89 -11.02
N SER A 112 3.58 5.31 -9.83
CA SER A 112 4.78 4.63 -9.33
C SER A 112 4.53 3.13 -9.19
N MET A 113 5.57 2.33 -9.43
CA MET A 113 5.56 0.87 -9.25
C MET A 113 6.58 0.46 -8.20
N ASP A 114 6.27 -0.59 -7.44
CA ASP A 114 7.26 -1.16 -6.53
C ASP A 114 8.42 -1.80 -7.29
N ARG A 115 9.63 -1.76 -6.72
CA ARG A 115 10.83 -2.32 -7.33
C ARG A 115 10.68 -3.82 -7.61
N LEU A 116 10.21 -4.59 -6.62
CA LEU A 116 10.12 -6.04 -6.72
C LEU A 116 8.99 -6.42 -7.67
N GLU A 117 7.88 -5.67 -7.66
CA GLU A 117 6.82 -5.80 -8.66
C GLU A 117 7.35 -5.60 -10.08
N TYR A 118 8.13 -4.53 -10.32
CA TYR A 118 8.77 -4.28 -11.61
C TYR A 118 9.69 -5.43 -12.04
N ILE A 119 10.52 -5.95 -11.11
CA ILE A 119 11.42 -7.07 -11.38
C ILE A 119 10.64 -8.33 -11.73
N LEU A 120 9.65 -8.72 -10.93
CA LEU A 120 8.86 -9.94 -11.16
C LEU A 120 8.04 -9.85 -12.45
N LYS A 121 7.57 -8.65 -12.81
CA LYS A 121 6.88 -8.40 -14.07
C LYS A 121 7.79 -8.60 -15.28
N ASN A 122 9.04 -8.15 -15.20
CA ASN A 122 10.01 -8.25 -16.30
C ASN A 122 10.77 -9.58 -16.34
N HIS A 123 10.89 -10.26 -15.20
CA HIS A 123 11.58 -11.53 -15.03
C HIS A 123 10.74 -12.55 -14.26
N PRO A 124 9.62 -13.03 -14.82
CA PRO A 124 8.74 -13.97 -14.14
C PRO A 124 9.44 -15.29 -13.76
N GLN A 125 10.52 -15.66 -14.46
CA GLN A 125 11.34 -16.84 -14.16
C GLN A 125 12.08 -16.78 -12.83
N ILE A 126 12.22 -15.59 -12.23
CA ILE A 126 12.82 -15.43 -10.90
C ILE A 126 12.02 -16.20 -9.83
N LEU A 127 10.71 -16.38 -10.03
CA LEU A 127 9.86 -17.10 -9.09
C LEU A 127 10.32 -18.54 -8.86
N ASP A 128 10.99 -19.16 -9.83
CA ASP A 128 11.53 -20.51 -9.68
C ASP A 128 12.87 -20.55 -8.93
N VAL A 129 13.53 -19.39 -8.76
CA VAL A 129 14.81 -19.25 -8.06
C VAL A 129 14.62 -18.97 -6.57
N ILE A 130 13.50 -18.34 -6.20
CA ILE A 130 13.23 -17.85 -4.84
C ILE A 130 12.34 -18.77 -4.01
N LYS A 131 11.72 -19.78 -4.64
CA LYS A 131 10.99 -20.86 -3.96
C LYS A 131 11.96 -21.78 -3.21
#